data_AF-X2LJK3-F1
#
_entry.id   AF-X2LJK3-F1
#
_cell.length_a   1.000
_cell.length_b   1.000
_cell.length_c   1.000
_cell.angle_alpha   90.00
_cell.angle_beta   90.00
_cell.angle_gamma   90.00
#
_symmetry.space_group_name_H-M   'P 1'
#
loop_
_entity.id
_entity.type
_entity.pdbx_description
1 polymer ?
#
loop_
_entity_poly.entity_id
_entity_poly.type
_entity_poly.pdbx_seq_one_letter_code
_entity_poly.pdbx_strand_id
1 'polypeptide(L)'
;MAGDIPRPSQPTPVETSGLRGARLTARVRQALYHLAAPELGSAHEAMRQAGAKRHLEYFHDGRVEAIRVLPCPITLLPEQVVYLHSVTRTLHYALLRLPELYLEDPAVREILRLEGAEDEWLRACWTPAVQARNSVFDRLDCMVDYSSPIWKDTLRFVEPNLTGVGGLYLVPAVEEVVDEVVVPLLVRHDRGLRLTRLADARLLLLHELVEHL
;
A
#
# COMPACT_ATOMS: atom_id res chain seq x y z
N MET A 1 -3.41 51.48 14.13
CA MET A 1 -3.23 50.27 14.97
C MET A 1 -2.69 49.17 14.06
N ALA A 2 -1.38 48.92 14.12
CA ALA A 2 -0.76 47.83 13.37
C ALA A 2 -1.10 46.53 14.10
N GLY A 3 -1.90 45.67 13.46
CA GLY A 3 -2.24 44.35 14.00
C GLY A 3 -0.98 43.51 14.09
N ASP A 4 -0.77 42.91 15.26
CA ASP A 4 0.32 41.99 15.54
C ASP A 4 0.22 40.82 14.56
N ILE A 5 1.18 40.72 13.62
CA ILE A 5 1.26 39.58 12.71
C ILE A 5 1.70 38.39 13.58
N PRO A 6 0.88 37.33 13.74
CA PRO A 6 1.26 36.21 14.58
C PRO A 6 2.57 35.63 14.06
N ARG A 7 3.58 35.54 14.93
CA ARG A 7 4.86 34.92 14.61
C ARG A 7 4.58 33.48 14.17
N PRO A 8 5.20 33.00 13.08
CA PRO A 8 5.02 31.61 12.67
C PRO A 8 5.43 30.69 13.82
N SER A 9 4.49 29.91 14.33
CA SER A 9 4.73 28.91 15.36
C SER A 9 5.70 27.86 14.83
N GLN A 10 6.63 27.40 15.66
CA GLN A 10 7.51 26.31 15.28
C GLN A 10 6.68 25.05 14.96
N PRO A 11 6.97 24.35 13.86
CA PRO A 11 6.25 23.14 13.51
C PRO A 11 6.45 22.07 14.59
N THR A 12 5.37 21.38 14.92
CA THR A 12 5.40 20.22 15.81
C THR A 12 6.27 19.10 15.25
N PRO A 13 6.69 18.11 16.07
CA PRO A 13 7.43 16.95 15.57
C PRO A 13 6.69 16.18 14.46
N VAL A 14 5.36 16.10 14.54
CA VAL A 14 4.50 15.45 13.53
C VAL A 14 4.55 16.23 12.22
N GLU A 15 4.35 17.55 12.27
CA GLU A 15 4.44 18.41 11.08
C GLU A 15 5.85 18.40 10.48
N THR A 16 6.90 18.35 11.32
CA THR A 16 8.29 18.26 10.86
C THR A 16 8.53 16.97 10.08
N SER A 17 8.03 15.83 10.57
CA SER A 17 8.11 14.55 9.85
C SER A 17 7.30 14.60 8.54
N GLY A 18 6.08 15.14 8.58
CA GLY A 18 5.27 15.31 7.37
C GLY A 18 5.91 16.22 6.32
N LEU A 19 6.54 17.33 6.74
CA LEU A 19 7.30 18.21 5.86
C LEU A 19 8.49 17.50 5.21
N ARG A 20 9.13 16.53 5.89
CA ARG A 20 10.17 15.70 5.28
C ARG A 20 9.59 14.80 4.18
N GLY A 21 8.40 14.22 4.41
CA GLY A 21 7.69 13.42 3.40
C GLY A 21 7.31 14.24 2.17
N ALA A 22 6.78 15.45 2.40
CA ALA A 22 6.47 16.41 1.35
C ALA A 22 7.72 16.78 0.52
N ARG A 23 8.86 17.02 1.19
CA ARG A 23 10.14 17.29 0.53
C ARG A 23 10.65 16.11 -0.29
N LEU A 24 10.54 14.88 0.21
CA LEU A 24 10.91 13.68 -0.54
C LEU A 24 10.07 13.55 -1.82
N THR A 25 8.76 13.67 -1.69
CA THR A 25 7.83 13.64 -2.83
C THR A 25 8.16 14.73 -3.85
N ALA A 26 8.42 15.96 -3.38
CA ALA A 26 8.81 17.07 -4.23
C ALA A 26 10.13 16.80 -4.98
N ARG A 27 11.15 16.25 -4.31
CA ARG A 27 12.43 15.89 -4.93
C ARG A 27 12.28 14.84 -6.03
N VAL A 28 11.47 13.81 -5.79
CA VAL A 28 11.20 12.77 -6.81
C VAL A 28 10.47 13.34 -8.01
N ARG A 29 9.40 14.13 -7.77
CA ARG A 29 8.67 14.80 -8.85
C ARG A 29 9.56 15.77 -9.63
N GLN A 30 10.39 16.53 -8.92
CA GLN A 30 11.32 17.47 -9.52
C GLN A 30 12.32 16.72 -10.40
N ALA A 31 12.96 15.66 -9.90
CA ALA A 31 13.90 14.86 -10.68
C ALA A 31 13.24 14.30 -11.96
N LEU A 32 11.99 13.84 -11.88
CA LEU A 32 11.24 13.37 -13.03
C LEU A 32 10.91 14.50 -14.03
N TYR A 33 10.49 15.68 -13.56
CA TYR A 33 10.17 16.83 -14.42
C TYR A 33 11.39 17.46 -15.11
N HIS A 34 12.61 17.19 -14.63
CA HIS A 34 13.84 17.66 -15.28
C HIS A 34 14.29 16.73 -16.42
N LEU A 35 13.65 15.57 -16.61
CA LEU A 35 13.93 14.69 -17.74
C LEU A 35 13.47 15.35 -19.05
N ALA A 36 14.31 15.29 -20.06
CA ALA A 36 13.93 15.74 -21.40
C ALA A 36 12.82 14.83 -21.97
N ALA A 37 11.94 15.36 -22.82
CA ALA A 37 10.86 14.58 -23.41
C ALA A 37 11.31 13.28 -24.14
N PRO A 38 12.43 13.26 -24.90
CA PRO A 38 12.93 12.02 -25.50
C PRO A 38 13.39 10.97 -24.47
N GLU A 39 13.93 11.43 -23.35
CA GLU A 39 14.39 10.57 -22.26
C GLU A 39 13.20 9.95 -21.52
N LEU A 40 12.17 10.75 -21.24
CA LEU A 40 10.92 10.24 -20.66
C LEU A 40 10.20 9.27 -21.61
N GLY A 41 10.19 9.55 -22.92
CA GLY A 41 9.65 8.64 -23.92
C GLY A 41 10.40 7.30 -23.97
N SER A 42 11.73 7.35 -23.89
CA SER A 42 12.57 6.15 -23.82
C SER A 42 12.32 5.36 -22.53
N ALA A 43 12.14 6.06 -21.40
CA ALA A 43 11.81 5.43 -20.13
C ALA A 43 10.44 4.72 -20.16
N HIS A 44 9.41 5.36 -20.73
CA HIS A 44 8.09 4.73 -20.89
C HIS A 44 8.16 3.46 -21.74
N GLU A 45 8.90 3.48 -22.84
CA GLU A 45 9.07 2.30 -23.70
C GLU A 45 9.84 1.19 -22.97
N ALA A 46 10.91 1.54 -22.24
CA ALA A 46 11.65 0.59 -21.42
C ALA A 46 10.77 -0.02 -20.31
N MET A 47 9.95 0.78 -19.64
CA MET A 47 8.97 0.30 -18.64
C MET A 47 7.97 -0.66 -19.26
N ARG A 48 7.44 -0.35 -20.45
CA ARG A 48 6.50 -1.21 -21.17
C ARG A 48 7.14 -2.57 -21.51
N GLN A 49 8.37 -2.56 -22.01
CA GLN A 49 9.10 -3.79 -22.33
C GLN A 49 9.42 -4.60 -21.06
N ALA A 50 9.87 -3.94 -19.99
CA ALA A 50 10.17 -4.57 -18.72
C ALA A 50 8.92 -5.15 -18.05
N GLY A 51 7.77 -4.50 -18.19
CA GLY A 51 6.48 -5.00 -17.73
C GLY A 51 6.01 -6.21 -18.53
N ALA A 52 6.13 -6.20 -19.86
CA ALA A 52 5.79 -7.35 -20.70
C ALA A 52 6.65 -8.59 -20.36
N LYS A 53 7.96 -8.42 -20.13
CA LYS A 53 8.86 -9.50 -19.68
C LYS A 53 8.47 -10.09 -18.32
N ARG A 54 7.73 -9.34 -17.51
CA ARG A 54 7.24 -9.73 -16.18
C ARG A 54 5.74 -10.01 -16.17
N HIS A 55 5.12 -10.25 -17.33
CA HIS A 55 3.70 -10.56 -17.42
C HIS A 55 2.80 -9.54 -16.68
N LEU A 56 3.16 -8.25 -16.74
CA LEU A 56 2.29 -7.18 -16.30
C LEU A 56 1.21 -6.96 -17.36
N GLU A 57 0.30 -7.92 -17.45
CA GLU A 57 -0.76 -8.00 -18.44
C GLU A 57 -2.07 -8.48 -17.78
N TYR A 58 -3.20 -8.07 -18.34
CA TYR A 58 -4.53 -8.48 -17.90
C TYR A 58 -5.39 -8.86 -19.11
N PHE A 59 -6.38 -9.72 -18.89
CA PHE A 59 -7.29 -10.13 -19.94
C PHE A 59 -8.53 -9.24 -19.96
N HIS A 60 -8.82 -8.64 -21.10
CA HIS A 60 -9.97 -7.78 -21.33
C HIS A 60 -10.54 -8.03 -22.73
N ASP A 61 -11.84 -8.29 -22.83
CA ASP A 61 -12.57 -8.49 -24.10
C ASP A 61 -11.91 -9.48 -25.08
N GLY A 62 -11.48 -10.64 -24.58
CA GLY A 62 -10.86 -11.67 -25.42
C GLY A 62 -9.39 -11.42 -25.72
N ARG A 63 -8.79 -10.36 -25.18
CA ARG A 63 -7.44 -9.89 -25.51
C ARG A 63 -6.59 -9.73 -24.27
N VAL A 64 -5.30 -9.94 -24.44
CA VAL A 64 -4.30 -9.65 -23.42
C VAL A 64 -3.84 -8.21 -23.62
N GLU A 65 -3.97 -7.40 -22.57
CA GLU A 65 -3.60 -6.00 -22.54
C GLU A 65 -2.51 -5.74 -21.49
N ALA A 66 -1.54 -4.89 -21.82
CA ALA A 66 -0.48 -4.53 -20.87
C ALA A 66 -1.03 -3.60 -19.77
N ILE A 67 -0.67 -3.89 -18.52
CA ILE A 67 -0.95 -3.00 -17.38
C ILE A 67 -0.10 -1.74 -17.53
N ARG A 68 -0.77 -0.59 -17.48
CA ARG A 68 -0.10 0.72 -17.55
C ARG A 68 0.50 1.08 -16.19
N VAL A 69 1.83 1.17 -16.15
CA VAL A 69 2.58 1.57 -14.96
C VAL A 69 2.91 3.06 -15.03
N LEU A 70 2.59 3.80 -13.96
CA LEU A 70 2.96 5.21 -13.86
C LEU A 70 4.46 5.35 -13.55
N PRO A 71 5.19 6.27 -14.20
CA PRO A 71 6.63 6.45 -14.01
C PRO A 71 6.98 7.11 -12.67
N CYS A 72 6.07 7.84 -12.03
CA CYS A 72 6.35 8.52 -10.77
C CYS A 72 6.01 7.59 -9.60
N PRO A 73 6.99 7.07 -8.83
CA PRO A 73 6.69 6.26 -7.66
C PRO A 73 6.05 7.08 -6.55
N ILE A 74 5.24 6.43 -5.73
CA ILE A 74 4.85 6.93 -4.42
C ILE A 74 5.99 6.60 -3.46
N THR A 75 6.49 7.60 -2.75
CA THR A 75 7.64 7.45 -1.86
C THR A 75 7.26 7.65 -0.42
N LEU A 76 7.77 6.79 0.46
CA LEU A 76 7.53 6.85 1.89
C LEU A 76 8.85 6.96 2.64
N LEU A 77 8.85 7.70 3.74
CA LEU A 77 9.93 7.68 4.71
C LEU A 77 9.86 6.44 5.60
N PRO A 78 10.98 5.97 6.18
CA PRO A 78 10.99 4.82 7.08
C PRO A 78 10.00 4.95 8.23
N GLU A 79 9.86 6.13 8.84
CA GLU A 79 8.90 6.35 9.92
C GLU A 79 7.42 6.26 9.45
N GLN A 80 7.13 6.57 8.19
CA GLN A 80 5.79 6.43 7.61
C GLN A 80 5.46 4.96 7.40
N VAL A 81 6.42 4.17 6.92
CA VAL A 81 6.29 2.71 6.77
C VAL A 81 6.04 2.05 8.12
N VAL A 82 6.80 2.39 9.16
CA VAL A 82 6.61 1.86 10.52
C VAL A 82 5.21 2.17 11.06
N TYR A 83 4.76 3.41 10.88
CA TYR A 83 3.42 3.79 11.33
C TYR A 83 2.31 3.03 10.58
N LEU A 84 2.39 2.95 9.24
CA LEU A 84 1.42 2.20 8.44
C LEU A 84 1.40 0.73 8.83
N HIS A 85 2.56 0.13 9.06
CA HIS A 85 2.65 -1.25 9.50
C HIS A 85 1.95 -1.46 10.85
N SER A 86 2.17 -0.55 11.82
CA SER A 86 1.51 -0.61 13.13
C SER A 86 -0.01 -0.50 13.03
N VAL A 87 -0.53 0.45 12.24
CA VAL A 87 -1.98 0.63 12.06
C VAL A 87 -2.59 -0.55 11.30
N THR A 88 -1.94 -0.99 10.22
CA THR A 88 -2.38 -2.15 9.41
C THR A 88 -2.47 -3.41 10.27
N ARG A 89 -1.45 -3.69 11.11
CA ARG A 89 -1.48 -4.83 12.04
C ARG A 89 -2.61 -4.72 13.06
N THR A 90 -2.86 -3.52 13.58
CA THR A 90 -3.96 -3.32 14.53
C THR A 90 -5.31 -3.64 13.90
N LEU A 91 -5.53 -3.17 12.66
CA LEU A 91 -6.75 -3.47 11.91
C LEU A 91 -6.85 -4.95 11.53
N HIS A 92 -5.76 -5.54 11.05
CA HIS A 92 -5.69 -6.98 10.75
C HIS A 92 -6.12 -7.83 11.94
N TYR A 93 -5.53 -7.61 13.13
CA TYR A 93 -5.91 -8.36 14.33
C TYR A 93 -7.35 -8.09 14.78
N ALA A 94 -7.88 -6.88 14.56
CA ALA A 94 -9.28 -6.60 14.83
C ALA A 94 -10.21 -7.38 13.87
N LEU A 95 -9.84 -7.47 12.58
CA LEU A 95 -10.59 -8.18 11.55
C LEU A 95 -10.59 -9.70 11.79
N LEU A 96 -9.47 -10.27 12.26
CA LEU A 96 -9.38 -11.68 12.63
C LEU A 96 -10.38 -12.10 13.73
N ARG A 97 -10.80 -11.14 14.57
CA ARG A 97 -11.75 -11.37 15.66
C ARG A 97 -13.21 -11.21 15.24
N LEU A 98 -13.48 -10.78 14.01
CA LEU A 98 -14.84 -10.52 13.56
C LEU A 98 -15.77 -11.74 13.66
N PRO A 99 -15.34 -12.97 13.33
CA PRO A 99 -16.17 -14.16 13.53
C PRO A 99 -16.53 -14.41 14.99
N GLU A 100 -15.56 -14.27 15.91
CA GLU A 100 -15.78 -14.38 17.36
C GLU A 100 -16.79 -13.32 17.84
N LEU A 101 -16.59 -12.06 17.45
CA LEU A 101 -17.49 -10.96 17.79
C LEU A 101 -18.91 -11.19 17.28
N TYR A 102 -19.08 -11.71 16.06
CA TYR A 102 -20.38 -12.07 15.53
C TYR A 102 -21.07 -13.18 16.36
N LEU A 103 -20.32 -14.19 16.82
CA LEU A 103 -20.91 -15.28 17.60
C LEU A 103 -21.24 -14.87 19.05
N GLU A 104 -20.51 -13.92 19.62
CA GLU A 104 -20.68 -13.49 21.01
C GLU A 104 -21.67 -12.33 21.17
N ASP A 105 -21.63 -11.32 20.29
CA ASP A 105 -22.37 -10.07 20.47
C ASP A 105 -23.64 -10.01 19.58
N PRO A 106 -24.85 -9.97 20.18
CA PRO A 106 -26.09 -9.76 19.43
C PRO A 106 -26.12 -8.50 18.57
N ALA A 107 -25.48 -7.40 19.00
CA ALA A 107 -25.46 -6.14 18.26
C ALA A 107 -24.64 -6.28 16.97
N VAL A 108 -23.53 -7.04 16.99
CA VAL A 108 -22.74 -7.33 15.78
C VAL A 108 -23.54 -8.19 14.81
N ARG A 109 -24.30 -9.18 15.31
CA ARG A 109 -25.20 -9.98 14.46
C ARG A 109 -26.27 -9.13 13.79
N GLU A 110 -26.82 -8.16 14.51
CA GLU A 110 -27.82 -7.24 13.95
C GLU A 110 -27.24 -6.34 12.85
N ILE A 111 -25.94 -6.02 12.91
CA ILE A 111 -25.26 -5.23 11.87
C ILE A 111 -24.98 -6.09 10.63
N LEU A 112 -24.40 -7.29 10.82
CA LEU A 112 -23.95 -8.14 9.70
C LEU A 112 -25.08 -8.92 9.03
N ARG A 113 -26.13 -9.31 9.79
CA ARG A 113 -27.36 -9.94 9.29
C ARG A 113 -27.13 -11.08 8.30
N LEU A 114 -26.25 -12.03 8.65
CA LEU A 114 -26.03 -13.22 7.85
C LEU A 114 -27.34 -14.01 7.66
N GLU A 115 -27.52 -14.60 6.50
CA GLU A 115 -28.64 -15.49 6.23
C GLU A 115 -28.52 -16.79 7.06
N GLY A 116 -29.63 -17.51 7.25
CA GLY A 116 -29.64 -18.71 8.11
C GLY A 116 -28.59 -19.76 7.71
N ALA A 117 -28.37 -19.96 6.41
CA ALA A 117 -27.36 -20.88 5.90
C ALA A 117 -25.92 -20.39 6.16
N GLU A 118 -25.69 -19.07 6.09
CA GLU A 118 -24.39 -18.45 6.35
C GLU A 118 -24.04 -18.47 7.85
N ASP A 119 -25.03 -18.20 8.72
CA ASP A 119 -24.89 -18.31 10.18
C ASP A 119 -24.59 -19.75 10.60
N GLU A 120 -25.33 -20.73 10.07
CA GLU A 120 -25.10 -22.15 10.34
C GLU A 120 -23.70 -22.58 9.87
N TRP A 121 -23.31 -22.19 8.66
CA TRP A 121 -21.97 -22.45 8.12
C TRP A 121 -20.87 -21.86 9.01
N LEU A 122 -20.99 -20.58 9.41
CA LEU A 122 -20.00 -19.92 10.25
C LEU A 122 -19.85 -20.62 11.61
N ARG A 123 -20.96 -20.99 12.25
CA ARG A 123 -20.94 -21.73 13.54
C ARG A 123 -20.29 -23.10 13.40
N ALA A 124 -20.52 -23.80 12.30
CA ALA A 124 -19.92 -25.11 12.05
C ALA A 124 -18.41 -25.01 11.80
N CYS A 125 -17.95 -23.97 11.11
CA CYS A 125 -16.55 -23.80 10.73
C CYS A 125 -15.69 -23.12 11.81
N TRP A 126 -16.25 -22.19 12.59
CA TRP A 126 -15.49 -21.40 13.56
C TRP A 126 -15.26 -22.15 14.88
N THR A 127 -14.32 -23.09 14.86
CA THR A 127 -13.95 -23.92 16.01
C THR A 127 -12.71 -23.37 16.75
N PRO A 128 -12.43 -23.76 18.00
CA PRO A 128 -11.20 -23.39 18.69
C PRO A 128 -9.91 -23.78 17.92
N ALA A 129 -9.96 -24.88 17.16
CA ALA A 129 -8.84 -25.30 16.32
C ALA A 129 -8.60 -24.35 15.14
N VAL A 130 -9.67 -23.83 14.54
CA VAL A 130 -9.60 -22.82 13.47
C VAL A 130 -9.13 -21.49 14.03
N GLN A 131 -9.67 -21.05 15.18
CA GLN A 131 -9.24 -19.82 15.86
C GLN A 131 -7.73 -19.81 16.13
N ALA A 132 -7.18 -20.93 16.59
CA ALA A 132 -5.75 -21.06 16.90
C ALA A 132 -4.85 -21.06 15.65
N ARG A 133 -5.40 -21.24 14.45
CA ARG A 133 -4.65 -21.45 13.19
C ARG A 133 -5.18 -20.63 12.02
N ASN A 134 -5.93 -19.56 12.29
CA ASN A 134 -6.56 -18.75 11.24
C ASN A 134 -5.50 -17.87 10.54
N SER A 135 -4.77 -18.47 9.59
CA SER A 135 -3.79 -17.77 8.76
C SER A 135 -4.49 -16.97 7.67
N VAL A 136 -4.80 -15.72 7.97
CA VAL A 136 -5.32 -14.78 6.98
C VAL A 136 -4.16 -13.98 6.42
N PHE A 137 -3.93 -14.12 5.12
CA PHE A 137 -3.06 -13.21 4.37
C PHE A 137 -3.94 -12.17 3.67
N ASP A 138 -3.98 -10.95 4.19
CA ASP A 138 -4.89 -9.90 3.74
C ASP A 138 -4.20 -8.74 2.99
N ARG A 139 -5.04 -7.90 2.36
CA ARG A 139 -4.64 -6.60 1.83
C ARG A 139 -5.64 -5.56 2.32
N LEU A 140 -5.13 -4.51 2.96
CA LEU A 140 -5.93 -3.38 3.39
C LEU A 140 -5.76 -2.22 2.41
N ASP A 141 -6.83 -1.89 1.71
CA ASP A 141 -6.82 -0.81 0.73
C ASP A 141 -7.05 0.52 1.46
N CYS A 142 -6.16 1.49 1.23
CA CYS A 142 -6.23 2.78 1.87
C CYS A 142 -5.87 3.93 0.92
N MET A 143 -6.34 5.13 1.28
CA MET A 143 -5.96 6.38 0.67
C MET A 143 -5.11 7.18 1.66
N VAL A 144 -3.99 7.72 1.18
CA VAL A 144 -3.09 8.58 1.97
C VAL A 144 -2.47 9.63 1.06
N ASP A 145 -2.42 10.87 1.53
CA ASP A 145 -1.64 11.93 0.89
C ASP A 145 -0.30 12.14 1.64
N TYR A 146 0.75 11.47 1.16
CA TYR A 146 2.11 11.60 1.69
C TYR A 146 2.80 12.93 1.36
N SER A 147 2.20 13.75 0.48
CA SER A 147 2.70 15.10 0.19
C SER A 147 2.24 16.13 1.23
N SER A 148 1.27 15.76 2.07
CA SER A 148 0.75 16.60 3.15
C SER A 148 1.62 16.53 4.41
N PRO A 149 1.92 17.67 5.06
CA PRO A 149 2.54 17.70 6.39
C PRO A 149 1.72 17.00 7.48
N ILE A 150 0.43 16.82 7.26
CA ILE A 150 -0.52 16.15 8.16
C ILE A 150 -1.02 14.83 7.57
N TRP A 151 -0.18 14.12 6.79
CA TRP A 151 -0.54 12.88 6.09
C TRP A 151 -1.23 11.81 6.95
N LYS A 152 -0.98 11.77 8.27
CA LYS A 152 -1.67 10.84 9.17
C LYS A 152 -3.18 11.12 9.23
N ASP A 153 -3.56 12.38 9.19
CA ASP A 153 -4.96 12.81 9.22
C ASP A 153 -5.67 12.54 7.89
N THR A 154 -4.91 12.29 6.82
CA THR A 154 -5.43 11.95 5.49
C THR A 154 -5.57 10.44 5.27
N LEU A 155 -4.98 9.60 6.15
CA LEU A 155 -5.08 8.15 6.06
C LEU A 155 -6.53 7.68 6.28
N ARG A 156 -7.09 7.02 5.27
CA ARG A 156 -8.41 6.40 5.31
C ARG A 156 -8.34 4.99 4.74
N PHE A 157 -8.68 3.99 5.55
CA PHE A 157 -8.91 2.63 5.07
C PHE A 157 -10.28 2.56 4.42
N VAL A 158 -10.35 1.92 3.25
CA VAL A 158 -11.56 1.86 2.43
C VAL A 158 -12.10 0.44 2.38
N GLU A 159 -11.23 -0.55 2.19
CA GLU A 159 -11.65 -1.93 1.99
C GLU A 159 -10.64 -2.92 2.58
N PRO A 160 -11.08 -3.82 3.49
CA PRO A 160 -10.31 -4.99 3.88
C PRO A 160 -10.55 -6.15 2.90
N ASN A 161 -9.51 -6.57 2.18
CA ASN A 161 -9.54 -7.76 1.34
C ASN A 161 -8.93 -8.94 2.11
N LEU A 162 -9.79 -9.77 2.72
CA LEU A 162 -9.37 -10.90 3.56
C LEU A 162 -9.34 -12.24 2.81
N THR A 163 -9.87 -12.29 1.58
CA THR A 163 -9.94 -13.50 0.76
C THR A 163 -9.58 -13.18 -0.68
N GLY A 164 -8.98 -14.14 -1.39
CA GLY A 164 -8.67 -13.99 -2.82
C GLY A 164 -7.78 -12.78 -3.14
N VAL A 165 -6.81 -12.47 -2.27
CA VAL A 165 -6.00 -11.25 -2.39
C VAL A 165 -5.24 -11.20 -3.71
N GLY A 166 -5.70 -10.30 -4.59
CA GLY A 166 -5.02 -10.00 -5.84
C GLY A 166 -3.81 -9.09 -5.67
N GLY A 167 -2.99 -8.97 -6.71
CA GLY A 167 -1.87 -8.02 -6.75
C GLY A 167 -0.57 -8.49 -6.09
N LEU A 168 -0.57 -9.67 -5.46
CA LEU A 168 0.61 -10.27 -4.79
C LEU A 168 1.84 -10.37 -5.70
N TYR A 169 1.62 -10.73 -6.97
CA TYR A 169 2.67 -10.74 -7.97
C TYR A 169 2.84 -9.38 -8.66
N LEU A 170 1.73 -8.73 -9.00
CA LEU A 170 1.73 -7.51 -9.81
C LEU A 170 2.43 -6.34 -9.10
N VAL A 171 2.21 -6.16 -7.80
CA VAL A 171 2.80 -5.04 -7.04
C VAL A 171 4.33 -5.15 -7.00
N PRO A 172 4.95 -6.26 -6.54
CA PRO A 172 6.40 -6.41 -6.59
C PRO A 172 6.98 -6.33 -8.01
N ALA A 173 6.29 -6.87 -9.01
CA ALA A 173 6.74 -6.79 -10.41
C ALA A 173 6.73 -5.34 -10.94
N VAL A 174 5.72 -4.54 -10.57
CA VAL A 174 5.70 -3.10 -10.86
C VAL A 174 6.85 -2.38 -10.16
N GLU A 175 7.08 -2.67 -8.88
CA GLU A 175 8.20 -2.08 -8.14
C GLU A 175 9.55 -2.41 -8.77
N GLU A 176 9.76 -3.64 -9.24
CA GLU A 176 10.97 -4.03 -9.97
C GLU A 176 11.14 -3.24 -11.29
N VAL A 177 10.06 -3.04 -12.05
CA VAL A 177 10.12 -2.24 -13.29
C VAL A 177 10.52 -0.80 -12.98
N VAL A 178 9.93 -0.21 -11.94
CA VAL A 178 10.25 1.16 -11.52
C VAL A 178 11.68 1.26 -10.99
N ASP A 179 12.12 0.28 -10.20
CA ASP A 179 13.48 0.22 -9.65
C ASP A 179 14.55 0.03 -10.73
N GLU A 180 14.27 -0.79 -11.75
CA GLU A 180 15.17 -1.03 -12.88
C GLU A 180 15.23 0.18 -13.84
N VAL A 181 14.09 0.80 -14.15
CA VAL A 181 13.99 1.78 -15.24
C VAL A 181 13.98 3.21 -14.74
N VAL A 182 13.21 3.53 -13.70
CA VAL A 182 12.95 4.91 -13.28
C VAL A 182 13.96 5.38 -12.23
N VAL A 183 14.22 4.56 -11.21
CA VAL A 183 15.09 4.94 -10.09
C VAL A 183 16.49 5.40 -10.55
N PRO A 184 17.15 4.75 -11.53
CA PRO A 184 18.44 5.23 -12.04
C PRO A 184 18.35 6.61 -12.70
N LEU A 185 17.23 6.94 -13.34
CA LEU A 185 17.01 8.28 -13.92
C LEU A 185 16.89 9.32 -12.81
N LEU A 186 16.09 9.04 -11.77
CA LEU A 186 15.91 9.94 -10.64
C LEU A 186 17.23 10.21 -9.91
N VAL A 187 18.03 9.17 -9.66
CA VAL A 187 19.33 9.29 -8.97
C VAL A 187 20.38 10.05 -9.80
N ARG A 188 20.31 9.98 -11.14
CA ARG A 188 21.20 10.79 -12.00
C ARG A 188 20.95 12.29 -11.84
N HIS A 189 19.69 12.70 -11.70
CA HIS A 189 19.32 14.12 -11.49
C HIS A 189 19.49 14.57 -10.04
N ASP A 190 19.21 13.69 -9.08
CA ASP A 190 19.41 13.95 -7.66
C ASP A 190 20.22 12.83 -7.01
N ARG A 191 21.54 13.01 -6.98
CA ARG A 191 22.49 12.05 -6.40
C ARG A 191 22.31 11.82 -4.90
N GLY A 192 21.53 12.65 -4.23
CA GLY A 192 21.18 12.49 -2.83
C GLY A 192 19.93 11.63 -2.60
N LEU A 193 19.22 11.21 -3.65
CA LEU A 193 18.08 10.29 -3.51
C LEU A 193 18.58 8.87 -3.23
N ARG A 194 17.94 8.23 -2.26
CA ARG A 194 18.11 6.82 -1.91
C ARG A 194 16.72 6.23 -1.80
N LEU A 195 16.36 5.42 -2.78
CA LEU A 195 15.07 4.75 -2.86
C LEU A 195 15.32 3.25 -2.77
N THR A 196 14.47 2.56 -2.03
CA THR A 196 14.50 1.11 -1.88
C THR A 196 13.06 0.60 -1.93
N ARG A 197 12.86 -0.57 -2.52
CA ARG A 197 11.56 -1.25 -2.52
C ARG A 197 11.14 -1.65 -1.11
N LEU A 198 9.84 -1.81 -0.90
CA LEU A 198 9.30 -2.36 0.34
C LEU A 198 9.50 -3.88 0.39
N ALA A 199 9.05 -4.51 1.47
CA ALA A 199 9.08 -5.95 1.58
C ALA A 199 8.24 -6.60 0.47
N ASP A 200 8.79 -7.64 -0.15
CA ASP A 200 8.17 -8.32 -1.27
C ASP A 200 7.01 -9.19 -0.81
N ALA A 201 5.79 -8.84 -1.23
CA ALA A 201 4.57 -9.56 -0.84
C ALA A 201 4.60 -11.06 -1.21
N ARG A 202 5.34 -11.46 -2.26
CA ARG A 202 5.50 -12.87 -2.65
C ARG A 202 6.29 -13.64 -1.60
N LEU A 203 7.35 -13.02 -1.07
CA LEU A 203 8.17 -13.61 -0.01
C LEU A 203 7.44 -13.62 1.33
N LEU A 204 6.70 -12.56 1.63
CA LEU A 204 5.86 -12.51 2.83
C LEU A 204 4.81 -13.61 2.83
N LEU A 205 4.13 -13.83 1.70
CA LEU A 205 3.19 -14.94 1.57
C LEU A 205 3.89 -16.30 1.70
N LEU A 206 5.05 -16.47 1.06
CA LEU A 206 5.79 -17.72 1.17
C LEU A 206 6.18 -18.02 2.62
N HIS A 207 6.64 -17.02 3.38
CA HIS A 207 6.93 -17.18 4.80
C HIS A 207 5.69 -17.59 5.59
N GLU A 208 4.56 -16.91 5.37
CA GLU A 208 3.29 -17.24 6.03
C GLU A 208 2.86 -18.69 5.73
N LEU A 209 2.99 -19.13 4.47
CA LEU A 209 2.68 -20.50 4.08
C LEU A 209 3.62 -21.51 4.75
N VAL A 210 4.93 -21.25 4.78
CA VAL A 210 5.91 -22.16 5.40
C VAL A 210 5.72 -22.27 6.91
N GLU A 211 5.32 -21.20 7.59
CA GLU A 211 5.08 -21.21 9.04
C GLU A 211 3.80 -21.98 9.43
N HIS A 212 2.88 -22.18 8.49
CA HIS A 212 1.54 -22.76 8.74
C HIS A 212 1.25 -24.06 7.97
N LEU A 213 2.22 -24.59 7.20
CA LEU A 213 2.22 -25.93 6.60
C LEU A 213 2.84 -26.96 7.54
#